data_AF-B6WUZ5-F1
#
_entry.id   AF-B6WUZ5-F1
#
_cell.length_a   1.000
_cell.length_b   1.000
_cell.length_c   1.000
_cell.angle_alpha   90.00
_cell.angle_beta   90.00
_cell.angle_gamma   90.00
#
_symmetry.space_group_name_H-M   'P 1'
#
loop_
_entity.id
_entity.type
_entity.pdbx_description
1 polymer ?
#
loop_
_entity_poly.entity_id
_entity_poly.type
_entity_poly.pdbx_seq_one_letter_code
_entity_poly.pdbx_strand_id
1 'polypeptide(L)'
;MGAKAPVVDGAQMGSLLVPFISCEAPYTEIKEVIEKIWDWWMEEGKNRERVGETMKRLSFQKLLEVTDTEAAPYHVTAPRSNPYIFFKEEEVPGGWNRDLAEFRKRHQR
;
A
#
# COMPACT_ATOMS: atom_id res chain seq x y z
N MET A 1 -8.53 6.03 -7.27
CA MET A 1 -7.58 5.12 -7.93
C MET A 1 -8.11 3.70 -8.05
N GLY A 2 -7.70 2.96 -9.10
CA GLY A 2 -7.95 1.51 -9.22
C GLY A 2 -9.23 1.08 -9.94
N ALA A 3 -10.07 2.00 -10.42
CA ALA A 3 -11.34 1.64 -11.05
C ALA A 3 -11.15 0.74 -12.30
N LYS A 4 -11.93 -0.34 -12.40
CA LYS A 4 -11.90 -1.28 -13.53
C LYS A 4 -13.18 -2.08 -13.68
N ALA A 5 -13.39 -2.57 -14.90
CA ALA A 5 -14.40 -3.57 -15.22
C ALA A 5 -14.06 -4.95 -14.61
N PRO A 6 -14.99 -5.93 -14.61
CA PRO A 6 -14.84 -7.19 -13.89
C PRO A 6 -13.56 -7.99 -14.15
N VAL A 7 -13.12 -8.13 -15.40
CA VAL A 7 -12.00 -9.01 -15.77
C VAL A 7 -10.66 -8.42 -15.27
N VAL A 8 -9.80 -9.14 -14.53
CA VAL A 8 -9.92 -10.55 -14.08
C VAL A 8 -10.45 -10.63 -12.64
N ASP A 9 -9.93 -9.82 -11.70
CA ASP A 9 -10.18 -9.99 -10.25
C ASP A 9 -11.36 -9.16 -9.69
N GLY A 10 -12.44 -9.08 -10.46
CA GLY A 10 -13.66 -8.38 -10.09
C GLY A 10 -13.67 -6.90 -10.46
N ALA A 11 -14.88 -6.32 -10.44
CA ALA A 11 -15.09 -4.91 -10.72
C ALA A 11 -14.63 -4.07 -9.53
N GLN A 12 -14.08 -2.88 -9.82
CA GLN A 12 -13.62 -1.95 -8.80
C GLN A 12 -14.08 -0.54 -9.14
N MET A 13 -14.52 0.20 -8.13
CA MET A 13 -14.68 1.66 -8.20
C MET A 13 -13.40 2.34 -7.72
N GLY A 14 -13.29 3.65 -7.97
CA GLY A 14 -12.14 4.43 -7.51
C GLY A 14 -12.09 4.51 -5.99
N SER A 15 -10.96 4.14 -5.39
CA SER A 15 -10.65 4.39 -3.98
C SER A 15 -9.97 5.74 -3.78
N LEU A 16 -10.26 6.45 -2.68
CA LEU A 16 -9.71 7.78 -2.40
C LEU A 16 -8.21 7.68 -2.10
N LEU A 17 -7.38 8.36 -2.90
CA LEU A 17 -5.91 8.45 -2.68
C LEU A 17 -5.53 9.84 -2.18
N VAL A 18 -5.85 10.88 -2.95
CA VAL A 18 -5.58 12.27 -2.55
C VAL A 18 -6.92 12.95 -2.27
N PRO A 19 -7.21 13.36 -1.03
CA PRO A 19 -8.50 13.97 -0.67
C PRO A 19 -8.67 15.36 -1.29
N PHE A 20 -7.57 16.10 -1.43
CA PHE A 20 -7.54 17.44 -2.01
C PHE A 20 -6.17 17.72 -2.63
N ILE A 21 -6.16 18.32 -3.81
CA ILE A 21 -4.94 18.68 -4.55
C ILE A 21 -5.15 19.99 -5.29
N SER A 22 -4.07 20.76 -5.49
CA SER A 22 -4.12 21.97 -6.32
C SER A 22 -4.45 21.59 -7.77
N CYS A 23 -5.36 22.35 -8.38
CA CYS A 23 -5.83 22.15 -9.74
C CYS A 23 -5.56 23.40 -10.59
N GLU A 24 -4.34 23.92 -10.51
CA GLU A 24 -3.91 25.11 -11.26
C GLU A 24 -2.89 24.71 -12.34
N ALA A 25 -2.97 25.34 -13.51
CA ALA A 25 -1.97 25.12 -14.56
C ALA A 25 -0.58 25.52 -14.04
N PRO A 26 0.48 24.70 -14.24
CA PRO A 26 0.59 23.59 -15.21
C PRO A 26 0.23 22.19 -14.68
N TYR A 27 -0.49 22.10 -13.56
CA TYR A 27 -0.96 20.88 -12.89
C TYR A 27 0.18 19.99 -12.39
N THR A 28 1.25 20.61 -11.91
CA THR A 28 2.47 19.91 -11.48
C THR A 28 2.16 18.85 -10.43
N GLU A 29 1.40 19.21 -9.40
CA GLU A 29 1.06 18.34 -8.28
C GLU A 29 0.28 17.10 -8.74
N ILE A 30 -0.65 17.28 -9.69
CA ILE A 30 -1.44 16.17 -10.26
C ILE A 30 -0.53 15.26 -11.09
N LYS A 31 0.36 15.83 -11.90
CA LYS A 31 1.29 15.06 -12.75
C LYS A 31 2.28 14.26 -11.92
N GLU A 32 2.82 14.84 -10.84
CA GLU A 32 3.72 14.14 -9.93
C GLU A 32 3.06 12.88 -9.33
N VAL A 33 1.79 12.97 -8.94
CA VAL A 33 1.04 11.79 -8.45
C VAL A 33 0.89 10.74 -9.56
N ILE A 34 0.59 11.16 -10.79
CA ILE A 34 0.44 10.24 -11.94
C ILE A 34 1.76 9.53 -12.25
N GLU A 35 2.87 10.29 -12.32
CA GLU A 35 4.20 9.79 -12.64
C GLU A 35 4.68 8.78 -11.59
N LYS A 36 4.56 9.11 -10.29
CA LYS A 36 4.90 8.17 -9.21
C LYS A 36 4.11 6.86 -9.28
N ILE A 37 2.82 6.93 -9.63
CA ILE A 37 1.99 5.73 -9.80
C ILE A 37 2.42 4.92 -11.02
N TRP A 38 2.78 5.58 -12.12
CA TRP A 38 3.29 4.91 -13.31
C TRP A 38 4.64 4.26 -13.08
N ASP A 39 5.60 4.95 -12.48
CA ASP A 39 6.94 4.40 -12.19
C ASP A 39 6.82 3.12 -11.35
N TRP A 40 5.98 3.15 -10.32
CA TRP A 40 5.71 1.96 -9.51
C TRP A 40 4.98 0.86 -10.29
N TRP A 41 3.88 1.18 -10.97
CA TRP A 41 3.06 0.16 -11.65
C TRP A 41 3.74 -0.44 -12.88
N MET A 42 4.59 0.32 -13.58
CA MET A 42 5.33 -0.19 -14.73
C MET A 42 6.39 -1.21 -14.34
N GLU A 43 6.98 -1.08 -13.15
CA GLU A 43 7.97 -2.03 -12.63
C GLU A 43 7.29 -3.24 -11.96
N GLU A 44 6.31 -2.98 -11.10
CA GLU A 44 5.70 -4.01 -10.24
C GLU A 44 4.47 -4.69 -10.85
N GLY A 45 3.88 -4.07 -11.88
CA GLY A 45 2.68 -4.55 -12.55
C GLY A 45 2.94 -5.83 -13.31
N LYS A 46 2.10 -6.85 -13.09
CA LYS A 46 2.17 -8.08 -13.87
C LYS A 46 1.60 -7.88 -15.27
N ASN A 47 1.92 -8.79 -16.20
CA ASN A 47 1.36 -8.77 -17.54
C ASN A 47 -0.17 -8.68 -17.52
N ARG A 48 -0.71 -7.62 -18.15
CA ARG A 48 -2.16 -7.31 -18.23
C ARG A 48 -2.84 -7.09 -16.87
N GLU A 49 -2.09 -6.83 -15.81
CA GLU A 49 -2.64 -6.50 -14.49
C GLU A 49 -2.97 -5.00 -14.43
N ARG A 50 -4.19 -4.66 -14.04
CA ARG A 50 -4.59 -3.25 -13.87
C ARG A 50 -4.06 -2.72 -12.53
N VAL A 51 -3.83 -1.41 -12.43
CA VAL A 51 -3.39 -0.74 -11.18
C VAL A 51 -4.23 -1.16 -9.96
N GLY A 52 -5.55 -1.28 -10.10
CA GLY A 52 -6.43 -1.71 -9.01
C GLY A 52 -6.23 -3.17 -8.56
N GLU A 53 -5.73 -4.04 -9.44
CA GLU A 53 -5.35 -5.42 -9.12
C GLU A 53 -3.97 -5.45 -8.45
N THR A 54 -3.02 -4.65 -8.95
CA THR A 54 -1.72 -4.43 -8.29
C THR A 54 -1.90 -3.91 -6.87
N MET A 55 -2.81 -2.96 -6.64
CA MET A 55 -3.17 -2.45 -5.31
C MET A 55 -3.72 -3.56 -4.39
N LYS A 56 -4.57 -4.46 -4.89
CA LYS A 56 -5.08 -5.59 -4.11
C LYS A 56 -3.99 -6.61 -3.77
N ARG A 57 -3.04 -6.82 -4.68
CA ARG A 57 -1.93 -7.77 -4.51
C ARG A 57 -0.83 -7.25 -3.59
N LEU A 58 -0.41 -6.00 -3.77
CA LEU A 58 0.73 -5.41 -3.07
C LEU A 58 0.35 -4.58 -1.84
N SER A 59 -0.93 -4.24 -1.68
CA SER A 59 -1.52 -3.38 -0.63
C SER A 59 -1.70 -1.91 -1.01
N PHE A 60 -2.70 -1.29 -0.36
CA PHE A 60 -2.94 0.15 -0.44
C PHE A 60 -1.83 0.93 0.28
N GLN A 61 -1.23 0.36 1.32
CA GLN A 61 -0.08 0.94 2.01
C GLN A 61 1.09 1.15 1.05
N LYS A 62 1.36 0.21 0.14
CA LYS A 62 2.42 0.39 -0.86
C LYS A 62 2.14 1.55 -1.81
N LEU A 63 0.88 1.74 -2.23
CA LEU A 63 0.48 2.89 -3.04
C LEU A 63 0.72 4.21 -2.30
N LEU A 64 0.41 4.26 -1.00
CA LEU A 64 0.66 5.43 -0.15
C LEU A 64 2.16 5.75 -0.06
N GLU A 65 3.00 4.74 0.16
CA GLU A 65 4.46 4.92 0.20
C GLU A 65 5.03 5.48 -1.10
N VAL A 66 4.68 4.90 -2.25
CA VAL A 66 5.26 5.33 -3.55
C VAL A 66 4.77 6.69 -4.00
N THR A 67 3.63 7.15 -3.48
CA THR A 67 3.08 8.48 -3.75
C THR A 67 3.44 9.50 -2.68
N ASP A 68 4.25 9.12 -1.69
CA ASP A 68 4.60 9.94 -0.52
C ASP A 68 3.36 10.49 0.21
N THR A 69 2.28 9.72 0.26
CA THR A 69 1.03 10.10 0.89
C THR A 69 0.94 9.49 2.29
N GLU A 70 0.77 10.32 3.32
CA GLU A 70 0.58 9.83 4.69
C GLU A 70 -0.77 9.10 4.85
N ALA A 71 -0.76 7.95 5.52
CA ALA A 71 -1.99 7.21 5.80
C ALA A 71 -2.90 7.99 6.76
N ALA A 72 -4.15 8.22 6.36
CA ALA A 72 -5.13 8.95 7.14
C ALA A 72 -6.51 8.26 7.14
N PRO A 73 -7.42 8.60 8.08
CA PRO A 73 -8.72 7.92 8.21
C PRO A 73 -9.60 7.95 6.96
N TYR A 74 -9.50 9.00 6.13
CA TYR A 74 -10.29 9.13 4.90
C TYR A 74 -9.87 8.13 3.80
N HIS A 75 -8.74 7.44 3.93
CA HIS A 75 -8.35 6.38 3.00
C HIS A 75 -9.16 5.08 3.17
N VAL A 76 -9.91 4.95 4.25
CA VAL A 76 -10.70 3.76 4.54
C VAL A 76 -12.15 4.12 4.82
N THR A 77 -13.06 3.21 4.45
CA THR A 77 -14.46 3.27 4.90
C THR A 77 -14.62 2.72 6.32
N ALA A 78 -13.77 1.75 6.68
CA ALA A 78 -13.63 1.22 8.03
C ALA A 78 -12.21 0.67 8.23
N PRO A 79 -11.66 0.71 9.45
CA PRO A 79 -10.45 -0.03 9.79
C PRO A 79 -10.62 -1.53 9.53
N ARG A 80 -9.50 -2.22 9.33
CA ARG A 80 -9.50 -3.68 9.19
C ARG A 80 -10.05 -4.37 10.44
N SER A 81 -10.81 -5.45 10.25
CA SER A 81 -11.35 -6.28 11.33
C SER A 81 -10.49 -7.52 11.64
N ASN A 82 -9.54 -7.85 10.78
CA ASN A 82 -8.66 -9.01 10.95
C ASN A 82 -7.30 -8.63 11.58
N PRO A 83 -6.74 -9.45 12.49
CA PRO A 83 -5.54 -9.09 13.25
C PRO A 83 -4.20 -9.37 12.53
N TYR A 84 -4.20 -9.66 11.22
CA TYR A 84 -2.98 -9.97 10.46
C TYR A 84 -2.20 -8.70 10.06
N ILE A 85 -1.72 -7.97 11.05
CA ILE A 85 -0.99 -6.70 10.89
C ILE A 85 0.47 -7.01 10.57
N PHE A 86 0.96 -6.41 9.48
CA PHE A 86 2.38 -6.42 9.15
C PHE A 86 3.03 -5.19 9.77
N PHE A 87 4.21 -5.37 10.35
CA PHE A 87 5.10 -4.31 10.79
C PHE A 87 6.36 -4.36 9.95
N LYS A 88 7.02 -3.22 9.77
CA LYS A 88 8.39 -3.22 9.23
C LYS A 88 9.36 -3.63 10.34
N GLU A 89 10.48 -4.25 9.97
CA GLU A 89 11.43 -4.75 10.96
C GLU A 89 11.99 -3.60 11.82
N GLU A 90 12.26 -2.47 11.19
CA GLU A 90 12.76 -1.24 11.81
C GLU A 90 11.78 -0.60 12.82
N GLU A 91 10.49 -0.92 12.75
CA GLU A 91 9.47 -0.42 13.68
C GLU A 91 9.37 -1.29 14.95
N VAL A 92 9.97 -2.49 14.94
CA VAL A 92 9.88 -3.45 16.04
C VAL A 92 11.18 -3.43 16.86
N PRO A 93 11.14 -2.98 18.13
CA PRO A 93 12.32 -2.99 18.99
C PRO A 93 12.95 -4.38 19.10
N GLY A 94 14.21 -4.49 18.68
CA GLY A 94 14.97 -5.74 18.66
C GLY A 94 14.98 -6.50 17.33
N GLY A 95 14.23 -6.04 16.31
CA GLY A 95 14.21 -6.64 14.98
C GLY A 95 13.70 -8.09 14.97
N TRP A 96 14.00 -8.83 13.89
CA TRP A 96 13.53 -10.21 13.71
C TRP A 96 14.62 -11.26 13.92
N ASN A 97 15.89 -10.86 13.96
CA ASN A 97 17.01 -11.73 14.26
C ASN A 97 17.00 -12.17 15.73
N ARG A 98 16.49 -13.38 15.99
CA ARG A 98 16.31 -13.94 17.33
C ARG A 98 17.03 -15.27 17.49
N ASP A 99 17.65 -15.47 18.65
CA ASP A 99 18.29 -16.73 19.03
C ASP A 99 17.35 -17.61 19.87
N LEU A 100 17.18 -18.86 19.43
CA LEU A 100 16.40 -19.87 20.14
C LEU A 100 17.04 -20.25 21.49
N ALA A 101 18.37 -20.24 21.60
CA ALA A 101 19.05 -20.58 22.85
C ALA A 101 18.76 -19.54 23.95
N GLU A 102 18.81 -18.23 23.63
CA GLU A 102 18.42 -17.14 24.54
C GLU A 102 16.94 -17.19 24.96
N PHE A 103 16.07 -17.68 24.08
CA PHE A 103 14.68 -17.92 24.45
C PHE A 103 14.57 -19.06 25.47
N ARG A 104 15.29 -20.17 25.27
CA ARG A 104 15.22 -21.37 26.11
C ARG A 104 15.86 -21.23 27.50
N LYS A 105 16.80 -20.30 27.69
CA LYS A 105 17.30 -19.94 29.03
C LYS A 105 16.20 -19.49 29.99
N ARG A 106 15.12 -18.90 29.47
CA ARG A 106 13.99 -18.36 30.24
C ARG A 106 12.75 -19.26 30.20
N HIS A 107 12.68 -20.21 29.26
CA HIS A 107 11.50 -21.03 29.00
C HIS A 107 11.88 -22.50 28.88
N GLN A 108 11.55 -23.29 29.91
CA GLN A 108 11.68 -24.75 29.90
C GLN A 108 10.84 -25.35 28.75
N ARG A 109 11.25 -26.52 28.27
CA ARG A 109 10.62 -27.18 27.12
C ARG A 109 9.43 -28.03 27.51
#